data_AF-A0A9Y3RYE6-F1
#
_entry.id   AF-A0A9Y3RYE6-F1
#
_cell.length_a   1.000
_cell.length_b   1.000
_cell.length_c   1.000
_cell.angle_alpha   90.00
_cell.angle_beta   90.00
_cell.angle_gamma   90.00
#
_symmetry.space_group_name_H-M   'P 1'
#
loop_
_entity.id
_entity.type
_entity.pdbx_description
1 polymer ?
#
loop_
_entity_poly.entity_id
_entity_poly.type
_entity_poly.pdbx_seq_one_letter_code
_entity_poly.pdbx_strand_id
1 'polypeptide(L)'
;MLCGSVTGWCANRTAAFCAQAEPSRHSLCRPTNGSMIFLLAAEQKGFEVMELRGVDPRLASLDTLSGEDIPLHFLFRLHNHVIQVVFLYERSGNYLWHGALRLKGDADRSFAAFKVLDYGRYAGAYDRPQLILTVLDGLDVRVPRNISHFLAQQKHARFLECRYRDARNFLQLYPDDSSAAAVDFRRKAKALLHLTARTLTRLDVPFWLSSGTCLGWFRQCSIISYSRDVDIGIFIADYRPDIIAAFTDAGLTLKHKFGKVEDSLELSFLIEDVKLDIFFFYDNGDIMWNGGTQAKSGRKFKYIFPRFSLCWAELLELKVRVPCETLDYVTANYGASWNIPLRVWDWKSSPSNVQANGVWPVAEWAELIQVY
;
A
#
# COMPACT_ATOMS: atom_id res chain seq x y z
N MET A 1 34.95 31.37 -14.98
CA MET A 1 35.55 31.93 -13.75
C MET A 1 34.82 31.29 -12.57
N LEU A 2 35.26 30.11 -12.14
CA LEU A 2 36.19 29.82 -11.04
C LEU A 2 35.54 29.97 -9.64
N CYS A 3 35.21 28.83 -9.04
CA CYS A 3 35.28 28.48 -7.60
C CYS A 3 34.72 27.03 -7.50
N GLY A 4 35.46 25.96 -7.23
CA GLY A 4 36.65 25.81 -6.41
C GLY A 4 36.27 25.11 -5.10
N SER A 5 36.48 23.79 -5.04
CA SER A 5 36.64 22.85 -3.90
C SER A 5 35.69 22.88 -2.69
N VAL A 6 35.28 21.70 -2.20
CA VAL A 6 35.51 21.19 -0.82
C VAL A 6 34.82 19.81 -0.60
N THR A 7 35.68 18.83 -0.31
CA THR A 7 35.59 17.56 0.45
C THR A 7 34.27 16.97 0.97
N GLY A 8 34.04 15.70 0.61
CA GLY A 8 34.06 14.56 1.54
C GLY A 8 32.81 14.18 2.35
N TRP A 9 32.54 12.87 2.35
CA TRP A 9 31.70 12.05 3.25
C TRP A 9 30.20 11.90 2.92
N CYS A 10 29.83 10.69 2.48
CA CYS A 10 28.49 10.13 2.66
C CYS A 10 28.54 8.61 2.80
N ALA A 11 28.66 8.14 4.05
CA ALA A 11 28.33 6.78 4.45
C ALA A 11 26.89 6.73 4.98
N ASN A 12 26.18 5.67 4.57
CA ASN A 12 24.88 5.18 5.04
C ASN A 12 23.57 5.81 4.51
N ARG A 13 23.02 5.10 3.51
CA ARG A 13 21.62 4.64 3.33
C ARG A 13 20.49 5.65 3.63
N THR A 14 20.10 6.35 2.57
CA THR A 14 18.75 6.86 2.21
C THR A 14 18.76 6.95 0.65
N ALA A 15 17.65 7.11 -0.07
CA ALA A 15 17.61 7.46 -1.50
C ALA A 15 16.83 8.77 -1.68
N ALA A 16 17.18 9.65 -2.62
CA ALA A 16 16.42 10.86 -2.93
C ALA A 16 16.30 10.98 -4.46
N PHE A 17 15.16 11.46 -4.93
CA PHE A 17 14.90 11.72 -6.35
C PHE A 17 14.48 13.17 -6.55
N CYS A 18 14.95 13.76 -7.64
CA CYS A 18 14.66 15.12 -8.05
C CYS A 18 13.88 15.07 -9.37
N ALA A 19 12.55 15.04 -9.36
CA ALA A 19 11.86 15.27 -10.63
C ALA A 19 11.89 16.76 -10.99
N GLN A 20 12.36 17.05 -12.20
CA GLN A 20 12.15 18.30 -12.91
C GLN A 20 11.66 17.93 -14.32
N ALA A 21 10.72 18.71 -14.86
CA ALA A 21 10.36 18.67 -16.27
C ALA A 21 11.59 19.02 -17.14
N GLU A 22 12.36 17.99 -17.51
CA GLU A 22 13.56 17.93 -18.38
C GLU A 22 14.76 18.87 -18.06
N PRO A 23 15.98 18.49 -18.49
CA PRO A 23 16.89 17.56 -17.84
C PRO A 23 17.97 18.29 -17.02
N SER A 24 18.14 17.93 -15.74
CA SER A 24 19.43 17.66 -15.09
C SER A 24 19.34 17.70 -13.56
N ARG A 25 20.09 16.79 -12.93
CA ARG A 25 20.52 16.74 -11.51
C ARG A 25 19.62 16.00 -10.53
N HIS A 26 20.18 14.91 -9.98
CA HIS A 26 19.70 14.19 -8.80
C HIS A 26 20.89 13.91 -7.90
N SER A 27 20.84 14.38 -6.65
CA SER A 27 21.78 13.96 -5.59
C SER A 27 21.18 14.15 -4.20
N LEU A 28 21.55 13.23 -3.32
CA LEU A 28 21.01 12.90 -2.02
C LEU A 28 21.49 13.80 -0.85
N CYS A 29 20.62 14.03 0.14
CA CYS A 29 21.04 14.44 1.49
C CYS A 29 20.28 13.64 2.58
N ARG A 30 20.99 13.35 3.68
CA ARG A 30 20.44 12.84 4.96
C ARG A 30 20.28 14.02 5.93
N PRO A 31 19.28 14.04 6.83
CA PRO A 31 19.18 15.09 7.84
C PRO A 31 20.03 14.72 9.08
N THR A 32 21.22 15.29 9.18
CA THR A 32 21.96 15.52 10.44
C THR A 32 22.59 16.92 10.35
N ASN A 33 23.53 17.32 11.24
CA ASN A 33 24.21 18.64 11.22
C ASN A 33 24.66 19.15 9.83
N GLY A 34 24.85 18.26 8.85
CA GLY A 34 25.11 18.62 7.45
C GLY A 34 23.92 19.25 6.68
N SER A 35 22.68 19.07 7.13
CA SER A 35 21.49 19.70 6.52
C SER A 35 21.52 21.22 6.63
N MET A 36 21.81 21.75 7.83
CA MET A 36 21.99 23.19 8.01
C MET A 36 23.13 23.74 7.16
N ILE A 37 24.26 23.03 7.08
CA ILE A 37 25.41 23.44 6.26
C ILE A 37 25.04 23.46 4.77
N PHE A 38 24.28 22.47 4.30
CA PHE A 38 23.80 22.40 2.92
C PHE A 38 22.83 23.52 2.57
N LEU A 39 21.86 23.81 3.43
CA LEU A 39 20.90 24.89 3.24
C LEU A 39 21.61 26.25 3.20
N LEU A 40 22.50 26.51 4.15
CA LEU A 40 23.31 27.73 4.19
C LEU A 40 24.18 27.88 2.93
N ALA A 41 24.78 26.79 2.45
CA ALA A 41 25.56 26.82 1.22
C ALA A 41 24.71 27.15 0.00
N ALA A 42 23.47 26.66 -0.08
CA ALA A 42 22.54 27.00 -1.16
C ALA A 42 22.16 28.49 -1.12
N GLU A 43 21.84 29.01 0.06
CA GLU A 43 21.53 30.44 0.26
C GLU A 43 22.70 31.34 -0.12
N GLN A 44 23.93 30.97 0.26
CA GLN A 44 25.16 31.68 -0.15
C GLN A 44 25.39 31.69 -1.67
N LYS A 45 24.80 30.73 -2.40
CA LYS A 45 24.80 30.67 -3.86
C LYS A 45 23.59 31.39 -4.49
N GLY A 46 22.78 32.07 -3.69
CA GLY A 46 21.64 32.88 -4.13
C GLY A 46 20.34 32.10 -4.28
N PHE A 47 20.26 30.85 -3.82
CA PHE A 47 19.00 30.12 -3.78
C PHE A 47 18.13 30.62 -2.63
N GLU A 48 16.86 30.86 -2.92
CA GLU A 48 15.84 30.89 -1.88
C GLU A 48 15.46 29.45 -1.54
N VAL A 49 15.23 29.19 -0.24
CA VAL A 49 14.99 27.83 0.26
C VAL A 49 13.65 27.78 0.99
N MET A 50 12.86 26.77 0.67
CA MET A 50 11.68 26.41 1.45
C MET A 50 11.79 24.96 1.92
N GLU A 51 11.88 24.79 3.24
CA GLU A 51 11.79 23.48 3.88
C GLU A 51 10.34 23.16 4.23
N LEU A 52 9.89 21.98 3.80
CA LEU A 52 8.55 21.46 4.07
C LEU A 52 8.67 20.22 4.93
N ARG A 53 8.25 20.36 6.18
CA ARG A 53 8.26 19.29 7.18
C ARG A 53 6.88 18.66 7.35
N GLY A 54 6.86 17.44 7.87
CA GLY A 54 5.64 16.82 8.34
C GLY A 54 5.93 15.62 9.23
N VAL A 55 4.87 15.08 9.82
CA VAL A 55 4.93 14.00 10.79
C VAL A 55 5.63 12.78 10.21
N ASP A 56 6.59 12.22 10.95
CA ASP A 56 7.24 10.96 10.63
C ASP A 56 6.27 9.78 10.87
N PRO A 57 5.75 9.13 9.82
CA PRO A 57 4.84 8.02 10.00
C PRO A 57 5.52 6.78 10.59
N ARG A 58 6.86 6.70 10.59
CA ARG A 58 7.60 5.56 11.14
C ARG A 58 7.55 5.52 12.67
N LEU A 59 7.30 6.67 13.29
CA LEU A 59 7.13 6.81 14.73
C LEU A 59 5.65 6.84 15.15
N ALA A 60 4.75 6.97 14.17
CA ALA A 60 3.32 6.95 14.42
C ALA A 60 2.84 5.52 14.68
N SER A 61 2.14 5.33 15.80
CA SER A 61 1.54 4.06 16.19
C SER A 61 0.23 4.30 16.93
N LEU A 62 -0.48 3.23 17.31
CA LEU A 62 -1.66 3.33 18.18
C LEU A 62 -1.32 3.98 19.54
N ASP A 63 -0.10 3.76 20.03
CA ASP A 63 0.37 4.28 21.32
C ASP A 63 0.99 5.68 21.19
N THR A 64 1.58 6.00 20.03
CA THR A 64 2.26 7.27 19.77
C THR A 64 1.64 7.97 18.57
N LEU A 65 0.67 8.85 18.83
CA LEU A 65 0.01 9.63 17.77
C LEU A 65 0.84 10.82 17.27
N SER A 66 1.87 11.22 18.01
CA SER A 66 2.78 12.32 17.67
C SER A 66 4.09 11.76 17.15
N GLY A 67 4.22 11.66 15.83
CA GLY A 67 5.54 11.51 15.22
C GLY A 67 6.30 12.83 15.29
N GLU A 68 7.63 12.78 15.32
CA GLU A 68 8.45 13.98 15.15
C GLU A 68 8.28 14.54 13.74
N ASP A 69 8.34 15.87 13.60
CA ASP A 69 8.36 16.49 12.28
C ASP A 69 9.72 16.22 11.61
N ILE A 70 9.70 15.62 10.42
CA ILE A 70 10.88 15.34 9.58
C ILE A 70 10.81 16.17 8.28
N PRO A 71 11.95 16.49 7.65
CA PRO A 71 11.96 17.15 6.35
C PRO A 71 11.40 16.24 5.26
N LEU A 72 10.32 16.62 4.60
CA LEU A 72 9.72 15.82 3.53
C LEU A 72 10.17 16.27 2.14
N HIS A 73 10.25 17.59 1.96
CA HIS A 73 10.66 18.23 0.70
C HIS A 73 11.51 19.45 1.00
N PHE A 74 12.54 19.68 0.20
CA PHE A 74 13.15 21.00 0.06
C PHE A 74 12.86 21.55 -1.33
N LEU A 75 12.48 22.82 -1.40
CA LEU A 75 12.36 23.55 -2.65
C LEU A 75 13.44 24.63 -2.69
N PHE A 76 14.22 24.62 -3.77
CA PHE A 76 15.25 25.63 -4.02
C PHE A 76 14.82 26.46 -5.23
N ARG A 77 14.58 27.75 -5.03
CA ARG A 77 14.24 28.69 -6.10
C ARG A 77 15.46 29.54 -6.44
N LEU A 78 15.78 29.61 -7.73
CA LEU A 78 16.79 30.53 -8.26
C LEU A 78 16.29 31.10 -9.57
N HIS A 79 16.05 32.41 -9.60
CA HIS A 79 15.34 33.10 -10.69
C HIS A 79 13.98 32.42 -10.95
N ASN A 80 13.74 31.94 -12.18
CA ASN A 80 12.49 31.29 -12.59
C ASN A 80 12.54 29.75 -12.49
N HIS A 81 13.58 29.18 -11.88
CA HIS A 81 13.74 27.73 -11.75
C HIS A 81 13.51 27.30 -10.31
N VAL A 82 12.81 26.17 -10.15
CA VAL A 82 12.61 25.49 -8.86
C VAL A 82 13.15 24.08 -8.96
N ILE A 83 14.00 23.70 -8.01
CA ILE A 83 14.48 22.33 -7.81
C ILE A 83 13.75 21.77 -6.59
N GLN A 84 13.08 20.63 -6.77
CA GLN A 84 12.46 19.88 -5.68
C GLN A 84 13.35 18.71 -5.28
N VAL A 85 13.76 18.69 -4.02
CA VAL A 85 14.42 17.54 -3.40
C VAL A 85 13.40 16.79 -2.55
N VAL A 86 13.14 15.53 -2.90
CA VAL A 86 12.18 14.67 -2.20
C VAL A 86 12.94 13.65 -1.35
N PHE A 87 12.62 13.61 -0.05
CA PHE A 87 13.22 12.65 0.87
C PHE A 87 12.44 11.33 0.85
N LEU A 88 13.13 10.23 0.53
CA LEU A 88 12.57 8.88 0.67
C LEU A 88 13.11 8.19 1.91
N TYR A 89 12.22 7.82 2.82
CA TYR A 89 12.51 7.14 4.06
C TYR A 89 12.30 5.64 3.92
N GLU A 90 13.23 4.85 4.46
CA GLU A 90 13.08 3.41 4.56
C GLU A 90 12.04 3.07 5.64
N ARG A 91 11.11 2.17 5.31
CA ARG A 91 10.10 1.62 6.23
C ARG A 91 10.36 0.15 6.52
N SER A 92 9.77 -0.35 7.61
CA SER A 92 10.01 -1.70 8.15
C SER A 92 9.74 -2.82 7.13
N GLY A 93 8.81 -2.62 6.20
CA GLY A 93 8.53 -3.54 5.09
C GLY A 93 9.54 -3.54 3.94
N ASN A 94 10.76 -3.00 4.14
CA ASN A 94 11.84 -2.92 3.15
C ASN A 94 11.43 -2.20 1.84
N TYR A 95 10.76 -1.06 1.99
CA TYR A 95 10.39 -0.18 0.89
C TYR A 95 10.71 1.28 1.23
N LEU A 96 10.65 2.14 0.22
CA LEU A 96 10.91 3.57 0.35
C LEU A 96 9.60 4.35 0.35
N TRP A 97 9.48 5.33 1.24
CA TRP A 97 8.29 6.19 1.40
C TRP A 97 8.66 7.66 1.33
N HIS A 98 7.87 8.49 0.65
CA HIS A 98 7.91 9.96 0.81
C HIS A 98 6.57 10.51 1.29
N GLY A 99 6.63 11.63 1.99
CA GLY A 99 5.45 12.36 2.45
C GLY A 99 4.79 13.22 1.36
N ALA A 100 3.53 13.56 1.60
CA ALA A 100 2.83 14.59 0.85
C ALA A 100 3.33 15.98 1.24
N LEU A 101 3.23 16.93 0.33
CA LEU A 101 3.51 18.34 0.57
C LEU A 101 2.26 19.00 1.16
N ARG A 102 2.39 19.59 2.35
CA ARG A 102 1.33 20.36 3.02
C ARG A 102 1.88 21.73 3.41
N LEU A 103 1.38 22.77 2.75
CA LEU A 103 1.74 24.15 3.06
C LEU A 103 1.04 24.59 4.36
N LYS A 104 1.80 25.20 5.27
CA LYS A 104 1.25 25.92 6.42
C LYS A 104 0.53 27.19 5.96
N GLY A 105 -0.33 27.75 6.81
CA GLY A 105 -1.20 28.88 6.45
C GLY A 105 -0.44 30.14 6.00
N ASP A 106 0.75 30.33 6.57
CA ASP A 106 1.69 31.43 6.35
C ASP A 106 2.73 31.18 5.25
N ALA A 107 2.72 30.00 4.61
CA ALA A 107 3.71 29.65 3.59
C ALA A 107 3.52 30.46 2.29
N ASP A 108 4.62 30.87 1.67
CA ASP A 108 4.61 31.55 0.36
C ASP A 108 4.13 30.62 -0.75
N ARG A 109 2.88 30.80 -1.17
CA ARG A 109 2.26 30.01 -2.24
C ARG A 109 2.79 30.39 -3.64
N SER A 110 3.50 31.49 -3.77
CA SER A 110 4.16 31.91 -5.02
C SER A 110 5.56 31.32 -5.19
N PHE A 111 6.08 30.63 -4.16
CA PHE A 111 7.42 30.04 -4.17
C PHE A 111 7.64 29.08 -5.36
N ALA A 112 6.62 28.28 -5.68
CA ALA A 112 6.64 27.34 -6.79
C ALA A 112 5.24 27.14 -7.38
N ALA A 113 5.17 26.63 -8.61
CA ALA A 113 3.93 26.16 -9.18
C ALA A 113 3.55 24.77 -8.61
N PHE A 114 3.13 24.73 -7.34
CA PHE A 114 2.90 23.48 -6.59
C PHE A 114 1.99 22.45 -7.28
N LYS A 115 1.08 22.90 -8.14
CA LYS A 115 0.14 22.02 -8.87
C LYS A 115 0.81 21.19 -9.98
N VAL A 116 1.95 21.63 -10.48
CA VAL A 116 2.69 20.95 -11.57
C VAL A 116 3.93 20.21 -11.05
N LEU A 117 4.16 20.19 -9.73
CA LEU A 117 5.22 19.37 -9.16
C LEU A 117 4.86 17.88 -9.30
N ASP A 118 5.84 17.12 -9.78
CA ASP A 118 5.75 15.67 -9.96
C ASP A 118 5.57 14.91 -8.63
N TYR A 119 6.05 15.51 -7.53
CA TYR A 119 5.94 14.97 -6.18
C TYR A 119 5.24 15.95 -5.23
N GLY A 120 4.57 15.39 -4.22
CA GLY A 120 3.97 16.15 -3.11
C GLY A 120 2.44 16.18 -3.11
N ARG A 121 1.77 15.88 -4.23
CA ARG A 121 0.29 15.77 -4.23
C ARG A 121 -0.22 14.72 -3.25
N TYR A 122 0.45 13.56 -3.21
CA TYR A 122 0.19 12.46 -2.29
C TYR A 122 1.51 11.98 -1.67
N ALA A 123 1.41 11.28 -0.53
CA ALA A 123 2.49 10.42 -0.08
C ALA A 123 2.67 9.27 -1.08
N GLY A 124 3.85 8.68 -1.13
CA GLY A 124 4.13 7.60 -2.08
C GLY A 124 5.08 6.54 -1.54
N ALA A 125 4.96 5.33 -2.09
CA ALA A 125 5.79 4.17 -1.76
C ALA A 125 6.38 3.51 -3.01
N TYR A 126 7.63 3.08 -2.89
CA TYR A 126 8.44 2.50 -3.97
C TYR A 126 9.14 1.25 -3.48
N ASP A 127 9.28 0.25 -4.34
CA ASP A 127 10.23 -0.83 -4.10
C ASP A 127 11.62 -0.27 -3.87
N ARG A 128 12.38 -0.90 -2.97
CA ARG A 128 13.76 -0.52 -2.71
C ARG A 128 14.60 -0.83 -3.96
N PRO A 129 15.13 0.19 -4.67
CA PRO A 129 15.92 -0.06 -5.86
C PRO A 129 17.33 -0.54 -5.48
N GLN A 130 17.91 -1.38 -6.32
CA GLN A 130 19.37 -1.54 -6.31
C GLN A 130 20.00 -0.25 -6.84
N LEU A 131 20.96 0.30 -6.11
CA LEU A 131 21.68 1.51 -6.49
C LEU A 131 23.03 1.18 -7.12
N ILE A 132 23.44 1.98 -8.10
CA ILE A 132 24.77 1.96 -8.72
C ILE A 132 25.44 3.32 -8.55
N LEU A 133 26.77 3.33 -8.42
CA LEU A 133 27.56 4.56 -8.36
C LEU A 133 27.79 5.09 -9.77
N THR A 134 27.64 6.40 -9.95
CA THR A 134 27.96 7.12 -11.18
C THR A 134 28.49 8.51 -10.84
N VAL A 135 29.12 9.18 -11.80
CA VAL A 135 29.56 10.57 -11.67
C VAL A 135 28.62 11.47 -12.46
N LEU A 136 28.05 12.49 -11.80
CA LEU A 136 27.26 13.55 -12.45
C LEU A 136 27.88 14.90 -12.12
N ASP A 137 28.27 15.67 -13.13
CA ASP A 137 28.92 16.99 -12.96
C ASP A 137 30.14 16.95 -12.01
N GLY A 138 30.91 15.86 -12.02
CA GLY A 138 32.06 15.64 -11.14
C GLY A 138 31.70 15.21 -9.71
N LEU A 139 30.43 14.94 -9.42
CA LEU A 139 29.95 14.44 -8.13
C LEU A 139 29.65 12.94 -8.20
N ASP A 140 30.19 12.19 -7.25
CA ASP A 140 29.83 10.80 -7.02
C ASP A 140 28.41 10.69 -6.48
N VAL A 141 27.52 10.09 -7.26
CA VAL A 141 26.11 9.92 -6.91
C VAL A 141 25.66 8.47 -7.09
N ARG A 142 24.66 8.08 -6.30
CA ARG A 142 24.03 6.77 -6.41
C ARG A 142 22.66 6.89 -7.06
N VAL A 143 22.47 6.20 -8.17
CA VAL A 143 21.20 6.19 -8.93
C VAL A 143 20.63 4.78 -8.99
N PRO A 144 19.31 4.58 -9.18
CA PRO A 144 18.77 3.25 -9.44
C PRO A 144 19.44 2.60 -10.63
N ARG A 145 19.73 1.32 -10.51
CA ARG A 145 20.19 0.49 -11.63
C ARG A 145 19.17 0.49 -12.78
N ASN A 146 17.88 0.48 -12.46
CA ASN A 146 16.80 0.56 -13.44
C ASN A 146 15.99 1.84 -13.22
N ILE A 147 16.43 2.93 -13.86
CA ILE A 147 15.83 4.25 -13.74
C ILE A 147 14.41 4.25 -14.30
N SER A 148 14.19 3.65 -15.47
CA SER A 148 12.87 3.60 -16.12
C SER A 148 11.83 2.89 -15.25
N HIS A 149 12.19 1.76 -14.64
CA HIS A 149 11.30 1.06 -13.70
C HIS A 149 11.01 1.92 -12.46
N PHE A 150 12.03 2.58 -11.90
CA PHE A 150 11.83 3.46 -10.76
C PHE A 150 10.85 4.61 -11.07
N LEU A 151 11.02 5.27 -12.22
CA LEU A 151 10.13 6.35 -12.66
C LEU A 151 8.72 5.84 -12.99
N ALA A 152 8.59 4.65 -13.57
CA ALA A 152 7.29 4.05 -13.87
C ALA A 152 6.45 3.80 -12.61
N GLN A 153 7.09 3.45 -11.49
CA GLN A 153 6.40 3.25 -10.20
C GLN A 153 5.68 4.51 -9.71
N GLN A 154 6.17 5.71 -10.03
CA GLN A 154 5.62 6.99 -9.55
C GLN A 154 4.12 7.11 -9.85
N LYS A 155 3.67 6.67 -11.03
CA LYS A 155 2.26 6.72 -11.45
C LYS A 155 1.32 5.92 -10.53
N HIS A 156 1.85 4.90 -9.87
CA HIS A 156 1.10 4.00 -8.99
C HIS A 156 1.64 4.02 -7.55
N ALA A 157 2.44 5.04 -7.21
CA ALA A 157 3.14 5.09 -5.93
C ALA A 157 2.23 5.56 -4.79
N ARG A 158 1.05 6.13 -5.07
CA ARG A 158 0.18 6.74 -4.06
C ARG A 158 0.02 5.85 -2.84
N PHE A 159 0.34 6.40 -1.68
CA PHE A 159 0.36 5.70 -0.40
C PHE A 159 -0.73 6.24 0.53
N LEU A 160 -1.46 5.33 1.18
CA LEU A 160 -2.40 5.63 2.24
C LEU A 160 -1.83 5.16 3.57
N GLU A 161 -1.69 6.10 4.50
CA GLU A 161 -1.32 5.79 5.87
C GLU A 161 -2.50 5.20 6.62
N CYS A 162 -2.23 4.35 7.62
CA CYS A 162 -3.29 3.96 8.52
C CYS A 162 -3.85 5.15 9.30
N ARG A 163 -5.16 5.14 9.56
CA ARG A 163 -5.86 6.18 10.33
C ARG A 163 -5.66 5.95 11.84
N TYR A 164 -4.43 6.03 12.33
CA TYR A 164 -4.09 5.70 13.73
C TYR A 164 -4.96 6.41 14.77
N ARG A 165 -5.32 7.68 14.54
CA ARG A 165 -6.21 8.42 15.44
C ARG A 165 -7.61 7.80 15.49
N ASP A 166 -8.18 7.46 14.34
CA ASP A 166 -9.52 6.86 14.27
C ASP A 166 -9.52 5.43 14.79
N ALA A 167 -8.46 4.67 14.48
CA ALA A 167 -8.24 3.34 15.03
C ALA A 167 -8.12 3.36 16.56
N ARG A 168 -7.39 4.31 17.13
CA ARG A 168 -7.30 4.49 18.58
C ARG A 168 -8.67 4.80 19.19
N ASN A 169 -9.44 5.71 18.60
CA ASN A 169 -10.78 6.04 19.07
C ASN A 169 -11.71 4.81 19.01
N PHE A 170 -11.64 4.03 17.93
CA PHE A 170 -12.38 2.79 17.79
C PHE A 170 -12.00 1.77 18.88
N LEU A 171 -10.71 1.57 19.13
CA LEU A 171 -10.21 0.62 20.14
C LEU A 171 -10.47 1.07 21.58
N GLN A 172 -10.70 2.36 21.83
CA GLN A 172 -11.18 2.84 23.13
C GLN A 172 -12.62 2.40 23.41
N LEU A 173 -13.48 2.33 22.38
CA LEU A 173 -14.87 1.90 22.49
C LEU A 173 -15.01 0.38 22.40
N TYR A 174 -14.17 -0.25 21.57
CA TYR A 174 -14.16 -1.68 21.31
C TYR A 174 -12.74 -2.21 21.53
N PRO A 175 -12.35 -2.48 22.79
CA PRO A 175 -11.03 -2.97 23.12
C PRO A 175 -10.67 -4.21 22.32
N ASP A 176 -9.41 -4.25 21.90
CA ASP A 176 -8.88 -5.36 21.13
C ASP A 176 -8.86 -6.66 21.96
N ASP A 177 -9.00 -7.79 21.29
CA ASP A 177 -8.96 -9.10 21.94
C ASP A 177 -7.50 -9.50 22.19
N SER A 178 -7.08 -9.38 23.45
CA SER A 178 -5.74 -9.74 23.91
C SER A 178 -5.61 -11.19 24.38
N SER A 179 -6.60 -12.05 24.13
CA SER A 179 -6.51 -13.47 24.46
C SER A 179 -5.35 -14.15 23.71
N ALA A 180 -4.81 -15.23 24.28
CA ALA A 180 -3.74 -16.01 23.64
C ALA A 180 -4.12 -16.50 22.23
N ALA A 181 -5.39 -16.88 22.03
CA ALA A 181 -5.90 -17.29 20.73
C ALA A 181 -5.90 -16.14 19.72
N ALA A 182 -6.32 -14.94 20.12
CA ALA A 182 -6.32 -13.77 19.24
C ALA A 182 -4.90 -13.29 18.90
N VAL A 183 -3.96 -13.38 19.84
CA VAL A 183 -2.54 -13.07 19.60
C VAL A 183 -1.91 -14.10 18.65
N ASP A 184 -2.17 -15.39 18.88
CA ASP A 184 -1.66 -16.47 18.01
C ASP A 184 -2.24 -16.38 16.59
N PHE A 185 -3.53 -16.13 16.45
CA PHE A 185 -4.16 -15.91 15.14
C PHE A 185 -3.50 -14.75 14.39
N ARG A 186 -3.27 -13.60 15.04
CA ARG A 186 -2.61 -12.44 14.41
C ARG A 186 -1.18 -12.75 13.98
N ARG A 187 -0.43 -13.52 14.78
CA ARG A 187 0.90 -14.01 14.42
C ARG A 187 0.87 -14.88 13.17
N LYS A 188 -0.06 -15.85 13.11
CA LYS A 188 -0.24 -16.74 11.95
C LYS A 188 -0.71 -15.97 10.71
N ALA A 189 -1.68 -15.07 10.86
CA ALA A 189 -2.18 -14.22 9.79
C ALA A 189 -1.08 -13.29 9.23
N LYS A 190 -0.21 -12.73 10.08
CA LYS A 190 1.00 -12.01 9.65
C LYS A 190 1.89 -12.90 8.79
N ALA A 191 2.23 -14.10 9.27
CA ALA A 191 3.08 -15.03 8.54
C ALA A 191 2.47 -15.44 7.19
N LEU A 192 1.16 -15.72 7.16
CA LEU A 192 0.41 -16.05 5.96
C LEU A 192 0.40 -14.90 4.96
N LEU A 193 0.10 -13.66 5.38
CA LEU A 193 0.09 -12.50 4.49
C LEU A 193 1.47 -12.23 3.88
N HIS A 194 2.54 -12.38 4.66
CA HIS A 194 3.92 -12.28 4.16
C HIS A 194 4.26 -13.40 3.16
N LEU A 195 3.79 -14.63 3.40
CA LEU A 195 3.96 -15.74 2.47
C LEU A 195 3.21 -15.48 1.16
N THR A 196 1.94 -15.09 1.24
CA THR A 196 1.09 -14.69 0.11
C THR A 196 1.75 -13.62 -0.75
N ALA A 197 2.27 -12.56 -0.14
CA ALA A 197 2.95 -11.51 -0.88
C ALA A 197 4.18 -12.00 -1.62
N ARG A 198 5.03 -12.83 -0.98
CA ARG A 198 6.20 -13.42 -1.65
C ARG A 198 5.80 -14.32 -2.81
N THR A 199 4.78 -15.16 -2.64
CA THR A 199 4.30 -16.07 -3.67
C THR A 199 3.76 -15.31 -4.87
N LEU A 200 2.87 -14.34 -4.66
CA LEU A 200 2.27 -13.56 -5.76
C LEU A 200 3.28 -12.62 -6.42
N THR A 201 4.26 -12.08 -5.68
CA THR A 201 5.34 -11.25 -6.26
C THR A 201 6.18 -12.06 -7.25
N ARG A 202 6.47 -13.35 -6.98
CA ARG A 202 7.21 -14.20 -7.92
C ARG A 202 6.45 -14.47 -9.21
N LEU A 203 5.12 -14.43 -9.16
CA LEU A 203 4.24 -14.61 -10.31
C LEU A 203 3.93 -13.30 -11.04
N ASP A 204 4.40 -12.17 -10.51
CA ASP A 204 4.02 -10.82 -10.96
C ASP A 204 2.51 -10.59 -10.95
N VAL A 205 1.83 -11.09 -9.91
CA VAL A 205 0.37 -10.94 -9.73
C VAL A 205 0.09 -9.88 -8.67
N PRO A 206 -0.46 -8.72 -9.04
CA PRO A 206 -0.90 -7.72 -8.08
C PRO A 206 -2.06 -8.24 -7.23
N PHE A 207 -2.04 -7.91 -5.94
CA PHE A 207 -3.15 -8.17 -5.03
C PHE A 207 -3.36 -7.01 -4.08
N TRP A 208 -4.52 -6.95 -3.44
CA TRP A 208 -4.83 -6.02 -2.36
C TRP A 208 -5.49 -6.72 -1.18
N LEU A 209 -5.51 -6.06 -0.02
CA LEU A 209 -6.29 -6.52 1.13
C LEU A 209 -7.78 -6.42 0.79
N SER A 210 -8.54 -7.51 0.94
CA SER A 210 -9.98 -7.53 0.67
C SER A 210 -10.78 -7.76 1.95
N SER A 211 -12.11 -7.69 1.85
CA SER A 211 -13.08 -8.07 2.88
C SER A 211 -12.65 -7.73 4.32
N GLY A 212 -12.60 -8.71 5.24
CA GLY A 212 -12.36 -8.50 6.65
C GLY A 212 -10.95 -8.00 6.94
N THR A 213 -10.00 -8.37 6.07
CA THR A 213 -8.60 -7.92 6.17
C THR A 213 -8.46 -6.43 5.82
N CYS A 214 -9.15 -5.96 4.78
CA CYS A 214 -9.21 -4.53 4.42
C CYS A 214 -9.93 -3.71 5.50
N LEU A 215 -11.06 -4.23 6.02
CA LEU A 215 -11.80 -3.58 7.11
C LEU A 215 -10.93 -3.45 8.36
N GLY A 216 -10.20 -4.51 8.72
CA GLY A 216 -9.27 -4.49 9.85
C GLY A 216 -8.21 -3.39 9.70
N TRP A 217 -7.56 -3.34 8.54
CA TRP A 217 -6.58 -2.29 8.25
C TRP A 217 -7.20 -0.90 8.39
N PHE A 218 -8.32 -0.66 7.71
CA PHE A 218 -8.95 0.67 7.65
C PHE A 218 -9.53 1.14 8.99
N ARG A 219 -10.10 0.22 9.78
CA ARG A 219 -10.82 0.52 11.02
C ARG A 219 -9.92 0.54 12.24
N GLN A 220 -8.94 -0.36 12.32
CA GLN A 220 -8.20 -0.62 13.56
C GLN A 220 -6.69 -0.83 13.35
N CYS A 221 -6.14 -0.49 12.18
CA CYS A 221 -4.72 -0.64 11.85
C CYS A 221 -4.14 -2.03 12.13
N SER A 222 -4.97 -3.07 12.05
CA SER A 222 -4.62 -4.45 12.43
C SER A 222 -5.55 -5.46 11.75
N ILE A 223 -5.37 -6.75 12.01
CA ILE A 223 -6.30 -7.78 11.54
C ILE A 223 -7.40 -7.98 12.60
N ILE A 224 -8.64 -8.19 12.15
CA ILE A 224 -9.78 -8.49 13.02
C ILE A 224 -9.61 -9.92 13.55
N SER A 225 -9.31 -10.06 14.85
CA SER A 225 -8.94 -11.35 15.44
C SER A 225 -10.02 -12.44 15.38
N TYR A 226 -11.29 -12.05 15.34
CA TYR A 226 -12.43 -12.98 15.27
C TYR A 226 -12.89 -13.31 13.84
N SER A 227 -12.24 -12.79 12.80
CA SER A 227 -12.51 -13.18 11.39
C SER A 227 -12.06 -14.62 11.09
N ARG A 228 -10.90 -15.00 11.64
CA ARG A 228 -10.24 -16.32 11.51
C ARG A 228 -9.71 -16.66 10.11
N ASP A 229 -9.77 -15.73 9.17
CA ASP A 229 -9.19 -15.84 7.84
C ASP A 229 -8.44 -14.57 7.41
N VAL A 230 -7.68 -14.70 6.33
CA VAL A 230 -7.03 -13.60 5.62
C VAL A 230 -7.66 -13.52 4.23
N ASP A 231 -8.16 -12.35 3.88
CA ASP A 231 -8.85 -12.10 2.62
C ASP A 231 -8.00 -11.21 1.72
N ILE A 232 -7.78 -11.64 0.48
CA ILE A 232 -7.16 -10.80 -0.55
C ILE A 232 -8.02 -10.75 -1.81
N GLY A 233 -7.84 -9.68 -2.57
CA GLY A 233 -8.43 -9.49 -3.88
C GLY A 233 -7.36 -9.55 -4.96
N ILE A 234 -7.73 -10.13 -6.11
CA ILE A 234 -6.93 -10.12 -7.34
C ILE A 234 -7.86 -9.72 -8.49
N PHE A 235 -7.41 -8.88 -9.42
CA PHE A 235 -8.20 -8.62 -10.62
C PHE A 235 -8.16 -9.87 -11.49
N ILE A 236 -9.30 -10.27 -12.04
CA ILE A 236 -9.34 -11.46 -12.89
C ILE A 236 -8.45 -11.34 -14.13
N ALA A 237 -8.22 -10.11 -14.61
CA ALA A 237 -7.29 -9.81 -15.69
C ALA A 237 -5.82 -10.20 -15.35
N ASP A 238 -5.48 -10.25 -14.06
CA ASP A 238 -4.16 -10.65 -13.56
C ASP A 238 -4.13 -12.13 -13.11
N TYR A 239 -5.20 -12.90 -13.36
CA TYR A 239 -5.23 -14.33 -13.04
C TYR A 239 -4.13 -15.07 -13.81
N ARG A 240 -3.47 -15.99 -13.11
CA ARG A 240 -2.55 -16.95 -13.72
C ARG A 240 -2.91 -18.39 -13.34
N PRO A 241 -2.81 -19.34 -14.28
CA PRO A 241 -3.12 -20.74 -14.01
C PRO A 241 -2.17 -21.40 -13.01
N ASP A 242 -0.96 -20.85 -12.82
CA ASP A 242 0.07 -21.36 -11.91
C ASP A 242 -0.09 -20.90 -10.46
N ILE A 243 -1.09 -20.05 -10.13
CA ILE A 243 -1.35 -19.58 -8.75
C ILE A 243 -1.51 -20.75 -7.78
N ILE A 244 -2.31 -21.76 -8.13
CA ILE A 244 -2.58 -22.91 -7.24
C ILE A 244 -1.27 -23.65 -6.95
N ALA A 245 -0.51 -24.00 -7.99
CA ALA A 245 0.76 -24.69 -7.85
C ALA A 245 1.75 -23.88 -6.99
N ALA A 246 1.87 -22.58 -7.22
CA ALA A 246 2.77 -21.73 -6.46
C ALA A 246 2.43 -21.64 -4.96
N PHE A 247 1.14 -21.61 -4.60
CA PHE A 247 0.73 -21.68 -3.19
C PHE A 247 0.94 -23.07 -2.58
N THR A 248 0.70 -24.14 -3.34
CA THR A 248 1.00 -25.51 -2.90
C THR A 248 2.49 -25.74 -2.67
N ASP A 249 3.35 -25.27 -3.57
CA ASP A 249 4.81 -25.31 -3.42
C ASP A 249 5.30 -24.46 -2.24
N ALA A 250 4.55 -23.41 -1.89
CA ALA A 250 4.77 -22.59 -0.71
C ALA A 250 4.26 -23.23 0.60
N GLY A 251 3.67 -24.43 0.53
CA GLY A 251 3.22 -25.21 1.68
C GLY A 251 1.76 -25.03 2.08
N LEU A 252 0.95 -24.32 1.28
CA LEU A 252 -0.48 -24.20 1.53
C LEU A 252 -1.27 -25.34 0.87
N THR A 253 -2.27 -25.86 1.57
CA THR A 253 -3.19 -26.84 0.97
C THR A 253 -4.36 -26.12 0.33
N LEU A 254 -4.66 -26.40 -0.94
CA LEU A 254 -5.88 -25.92 -1.58
C LEU A 254 -7.08 -26.52 -0.83
N LYS A 255 -8.01 -25.68 -0.40
CA LYS A 255 -9.24 -26.09 0.30
C LYS A 255 -10.47 -25.99 -0.57
N HIS A 256 -10.61 -24.87 -1.28
CA HIS A 256 -11.72 -24.66 -2.20
C HIS A 256 -11.22 -24.11 -3.51
N LYS A 257 -11.83 -24.58 -4.60
CA LYS A 257 -11.82 -23.91 -5.89
C LYS A 257 -13.26 -23.83 -6.37
N PHE A 258 -13.78 -22.62 -6.42
CA PHE A 258 -15.14 -22.37 -6.87
C PHE A 258 -15.17 -21.51 -8.13
N GLY A 259 -16.16 -21.76 -8.98
CA GLY A 259 -16.37 -21.03 -10.22
C GLY A 259 -15.27 -21.27 -11.26
N LYS A 260 -15.18 -20.34 -12.21
CA LYS A 260 -14.26 -20.39 -13.35
C LYS A 260 -13.76 -18.99 -13.69
N VAL A 261 -12.70 -18.89 -14.49
CA VAL A 261 -11.98 -17.63 -14.75
C VAL A 261 -12.91 -16.54 -15.26
N GLU A 262 -13.91 -16.88 -16.06
CA GLU A 262 -14.86 -15.93 -16.61
C GLU A 262 -16.05 -15.61 -15.67
N ASP A 263 -16.21 -16.32 -14.55
CA ASP A 263 -17.40 -16.22 -13.71
C ASP A 263 -17.19 -16.76 -12.28
N SER A 264 -17.19 -15.84 -11.31
CA SER A 264 -17.21 -16.13 -9.87
C SER A 264 -16.08 -17.02 -9.34
N LEU A 265 -14.88 -16.93 -9.95
CA LEU A 265 -13.69 -17.62 -9.43
C LEU A 265 -13.36 -17.21 -7.97
N GLU A 266 -13.13 -18.21 -7.14
CA GLU A 266 -12.66 -18.08 -5.75
C GLU A 266 -11.69 -19.22 -5.44
N LEU A 267 -10.58 -18.91 -4.78
CA LEU A 267 -9.63 -19.90 -4.29
C LEU A 267 -9.44 -19.73 -2.78
N SER A 268 -9.67 -20.80 -2.03
CA SER A 268 -9.34 -20.85 -0.60
C SER A 268 -8.18 -21.79 -0.37
N PHE A 269 -7.20 -21.35 0.42
CA PHE A 269 -6.08 -22.16 0.86
C PHE A 269 -6.04 -22.24 2.39
N LEU A 270 -5.39 -23.27 2.92
CA LEU A 270 -5.19 -23.45 4.36
C LEU A 270 -3.72 -23.70 4.65
N ILE A 271 -3.23 -23.05 5.70
CA ILE A 271 -1.95 -23.39 6.34
C ILE A 271 -2.17 -23.41 7.85
N GLU A 272 -1.75 -24.50 8.49
CA GLU A 272 -2.11 -24.80 9.89
C GLU A 272 -3.64 -24.77 10.06
N ASP A 273 -4.16 -23.78 10.80
CA ASP A 273 -5.56 -23.53 11.09
C ASP A 273 -6.06 -22.17 10.55
N VAL A 274 -5.27 -21.48 9.73
CA VAL A 274 -5.62 -20.18 9.15
C VAL A 274 -5.87 -20.30 7.65
N LYS A 275 -7.05 -19.84 7.25
CA LYS A 275 -7.50 -19.85 5.85
C LYS A 275 -7.10 -18.55 5.14
N LEU A 276 -6.63 -18.67 3.91
CA LEU A 276 -6.46 -17.59 2.95
C LEU A 276 -7.58 -17.68 1.92
N ASP A 277 -8.42 -16.65 1.80
CA ASP A 277 -9.39 -16.53 0.72
C ASP A 277 -8.91 -15.52 -0.32
N ILE A 278 -8.91 -15.96 -1.58
CA ILE A 278 -8.58 -15.14 -2.74
C ILE A 278 -9.85 -14.94 -3.56
N PHE A 279 -10.37 -13.73 -3.53
CA PHE A 279 -11.52 -13.32 -4.32
C PHE A 279 -11.05 -12.66 -5.62
N PHE A 280 -11.58 -13.12 -6.76
CA PHE A 280 -11.29 -12.50 -8.05
C PHE A 280 -12.33 -11.45 -8.40
N PHE A 281 -11.86 -10.27 -8.80
CA PHE A 281 -12.69 -9.12 -9.13
C PHE A 281 -12.73 -8.89 -10.64
N TYR A 282 -13.94 -8.60 -11.12
CA TYR A 282 -14.28 -8.38 -12.51
C TYR A 282 -14.68 -6.92 -12.68
N ASP A 283 -14.05 -6.26 -13.65
CA ASP A 283 -14.38 -4.88 -14.04
C ASP A 283 -15.53 -4.93 -15.08
N ASN A 284 -16.60 -4.18 -14.82
CA ASN A 284 -17.73 -4.03 -15.74
C ASN A 284 -17.97 -2.55 -16.10
N GLY A 285 -16.92 -1.75 -16.15
CA GLY A 285 -16.96 -0.31 -16.42
C GLY A 285 -17.31 0.49 -15.16
N ASP A 286 -18.60 0.63 -14.87
CA ASP A 286 -19.08 1.50 -13.79
C ASP A 286 -18.91 0.87 -12.40
N ILE A 287 -18.84 -0.45 -12.33
CA ILE A 287 -18.74 -1.22 -11.10
C ILE A 287 -17.64 -2.26 -11.17
N MET A 288 -17.19 -2.67 -10.00
CA MET A 288 -16.37 -3.86 -9.80
C MET A 288 -17.18 -4.90 -9.04
N TRP A 289 -16.94 -6.18 -9.28
CA TRP A 289 -17.63 -7.22 -8.52
C TRP A 289 -16.78 -8.46 -8.31
N ASN A 290 -17.02 -9.20 -7.22
CA ASN A 290 -16.52 -10.55 -7.04
C ASN A 290 -17.68 -11.53 -6.82
N GLY A 291 -17.42 -12.81 -7.09
CA GLY A 291 -18.38 -13.88 -6.90
C GLY A 291 -18.28 -14.55 -5.54
N GLY A 292 -19.31 -15.31 -5.20
CA GLY A 292 -19.28 -16.32 -4.14
C GLY A 292 -20.13 -17.53 -4.53
N THR A 293 -19.75 -18.72 -4.07
CA THR A 293 -20.46 -19.97 -4.39
C THR A 293 -20.82 -20.73 -3.12
N GLN A 294 -22.10 -21.08 -2.96
CA GLN A 294 -22.54 -21.97 -1.88
C GLN A 294 -22.42 -23.43 -2.34
N ALA A 295 -21.38 -24.12 -1.88
CA ALA A 295 -21.04 -25.47 -2.33
C ALA A 295 -22.20 -26.49 -2.26
N LYS A 296 -22.99 -26.47 -1.18
CA LYS A 296 -24.08 -27.47 -0.97
C LYS A 296 -25.26 -27.32 -1.94
N SER A 297 -25.48 -26.13 -2.49
CA SER A 297 -26.67 -25.81 -3.30
C SER A 297 -26.34 -25.36 -4.71
N GLY A 298 -25.06 -25.12 -5.01
CA GLY A 298 -24.60 -24.48 -6.23
C GLY A 298 -25.04 -23.03 -6.39
N ARG A 299 -25.68 -22.41 -5.39
CA ARG A 299 -26.14 -21.02 -5.46
C ARG A 299 -24.96 -20.08 -5.59
N LYS A 300 -25.07 -19.13 -6.51
CA LYS A 300 -24.10 -18.09 -6.76
C LYS A 300 -24.53 -16.79 -6.11
N PHE A 301 -23.54 -16.01 -5.69
CA PHE A 301 -23.68 -14.67 -5.16
C PHE A 301 -22.74 -13.72 -5.90
N LYS A 302 -23.11 -12.45 -5.92
CA LYS A 302 -22.35 -11.36 -6.53
C LYS A 302 -22.28 -10.20 -5.56
N TYR A 303 -21.07 -9.73 -5.27
CA TYR A 303 -20.81 -8.58 -4.42
C TYR A 303 -20.44 -7.39 -5.30
N ILE A 304 -21.23 -6.32 -5.26
CA ILE A 304 -21.04 -5.17 -6.14
C ILE A 304 -20.34 -4.04 -5.38
N PHE A 305 -19.28 -3.50 -5.98
CA PHE A 305 -18.49 -2.41 -5.42
C PHE A 305 -18.52 -1.22 -6.38
N PRO A 306 -18.55 0.02 -5.86
CA PRO A 306 -18.15 1.18 -6.63
C PRO A 306 -16.76 0.98 -7.23
N ARG A 307 -16.49 1.61 -8.37
CA ARG A 307 -15.17 1.56 -9.00
C ARG A 307 -14.11 2.09 -8.04
N PHE A 308 -13.01 1.36 -7.90
CA PHE A 308 -11.86 1.79 -7.11
C PHE A 308 -10.55 1.65 -7.87
N SER A 309 -9.56 2.41 -7.46
CA SER A 309 -8.16 2.25 -7.85
C SER A 309 -7.35 1.63 -6.71
N LEU A 310 -6.10 1.23 -6.96
CA LEU A 310 -5.25 0.62 -5.93
C LEU A 310 -4.16 1.59 -5.46
N CYS A 311 -4.07 1.74 -4.15
CA CYS A 311 -3.05 2.52 -3.45
C CYS A 311 -2.15 1.58 -2.66
N TRP A 312 -0.88 1.96 -2.47
CA TRP A 312 -0.04 1.30 -1.49
C TRP A 312 -0.46 1.67 -0.07
N ALA A 313 -0.23 0.76 0.86
CA ALA A 313 -0.42 0.91 2.29
C ALA A 313 0.57 0.00 3.03
N GLU A 314 0.52 0.03 4.35
CA GLU A 314 1.27 -0.87 5.21
C GLU A 314 0.32 -1.59 6.17
N LEU A 315 0.49 -2.90 6.29
CA LEU A 315 -0.14 -3.72 7.32
C LEU A 315 0.87 -4.76 7.79
N LEU A 316 1.07 -4.87 9.10
CA LEU A 316 1.95 -5.88 9.71
C LEU A 316 3.37 -5.90 9.10
N GLU A 317 3.97 -4.71 8.96
CA GLU A 317 5.31 -4.49 8.38
C GLU A 317 5.46 -5.00 6.94
N LEU A 318 4.37 -5.02 6.18
CA LEU A 318 4.36 -5.42 4.78
C LEU A 318 3.76 -4.31 3.93
N LYS A 319 4.46 -3.98 2.83
CA LYS A 319 3.91 -3.12 1.79
C LYS A 319 2.84 -3.89 1.03
N VAL A 320 1.59 -3.43 1.11
CA VAL A 320 0.41 -4.07 0.51
C VAL A 320 -0.41 -3.06 -0.26
N ARG A 321 -1.29 -3.50 -1.16
CA ARG A 321 -2.26 -2.60 -1.77
C ARG A 321 -3.60 -2.64 -1.04
N VAL A 322 -4.35 -1.56 -1.17
CA VAL A 322 -5.73 -1.38 -0.72
C VAL A 322 -6.50 -0.60 -1.78
N PRO A 323 -7.85 -0.66 -1.79
CA PRO A 323 -8.64 0.26 -2.58
C PRO A 323 -8.36 1.71 -2.13
N CYS A 324 -8.03 2.61 -3.07
CA CYS A 324 -7.78 4.01 -2.76
C CYS A 324 -9.03 4.69 -2.19
N GLU A 325 -10.19 4.31 -2.73
CA GLU A 325 -11.53 4.70 -2.29
C GLU A 325 -11.99 3.76 -1.14
N THR A 326 -11.13 3.60 -0.12
CA THR A 326 -11.32 2.57 0.93
C THR A 326 -12.66 2.69 1.65
N LEU A 327 -13.10 3.92 1.96
CA LEU A 327 -14.35 4.14 2.67
C LEU A 327 -15.55 3.66 1.84
N ASP A 328 -15.57 3.94 0.54
CA ASP A 328 -16.66 3.52 -0.35
C ASP A 328 -16.65 2.01 -0.53
N TYR A 329 -15.47 1.41 -0.68
CA TYR A 329 -15.29 -0.05 -0.73
C TYR A 329 -15.81 -0.74 0.54
N VAL A 330 -15.40 -0.26 1.72
CA VAL A 330 -15.81 -0.81 3.02
C VAL A 330 -17.29 -0.58 3.25
N THR A 331 -17.81 0.61 2.95
CA THR A 331 -19.23 0.94 3.15
C THR A 331 -20.13 0.12 2.23
N ALA A 332 -19.71 -0.15 0.99
CA ALA A 332 -20.44 -1.05 0.09
C ALA A 332 -20.57 -2.45 0.71
N ASN A 333 -19.49 -2.99 1.28
CA ASN A 333 -19.51 -4.35 1.81
C ASN A 333 -20.19 -4.47 3.18
N TYR A 334 -19.94 -3.53 4.10
CA TYR A 334 -20.34 -3.61 5.50
C TYR A 334 -21.47 -2.65 5.90
N GLY A 335 -21.93 -1.80 4.97
CA GLY A 335 -22.99 -0.83 5.20
C GLY A 335 -22.54 0.39 6.01
N ALA A 336 -23.49 1.28 6.33
CA ALA A 336 -23.21 2.53 7.05
C ALA A 336 -22.63 2.32 8.46
N SER A 337 -22.91 1.15 9.06
CA SER A 337 -22.45 0.76 10.40
C SER A 337 -21.15 -0.06 10.38
N TRP A 338 -20.33 0.03 9.33
CA TRP A 338 -19.07 -0.71 9.18
C TRP A 338 -18.09 -0.54 10.35
N ASN A 339 -18.19 0.58 11.06
CA ASN A 339 -17.35 0.90 12.21
C ASN A 339 -17.84 0.28 13.53
N ILE A 340 -18.95 -0.48 13.52
CA ILE A 340 -19.47 -1.22 14.65
C ILE A 340 -19.07 -2.70 14.51
N PRO A 341 -18.42 -3.32 15.51
CA PRO A 341 -18.05 -4.73 15.44
C PRO A 341 -19.27 -5.64 15.33
N LEU A 342 -19.25 -6.54 14.33
CA LEU A 342 -20.21 -7.63 14.18
C LEU A 342 -19.47 -8.96 14.28
N ARG A 343 -19.81 -9.77 15.29
CA ARG A 343 -19.20 -11.10 15.51
C ARG A 343 -19.98 -12.24 14.84
N VAL A 344 -21.25 -12.00 14.53
CA VAL A 344 -22.08 -12.93 13.75
C VAL A 344 -22.16 -12.37 12.35
N TRP A 345 -21.56 -13.09 11.40
CA TRP A 345 -21.48 -12.67 10.01
C TRP A 345 -21.84 -13.85 9.10
N ASP A 346 -22.84 -13.66 8.25
CA ASP A 346 -23.21 -14.60 7.21
C ASP A 346 -22.88 -14.00 5.85
N TRP A 347 -21.82 -14.50 5.21
CA TRP A 347 -21.24 -13.95 3.98
C TRP A 347 -22.25 -13.81 2.83
N LYS A 348 -23.35 -14.58 2.82
CA LYS A 348 -24.40 -14.54 1.79
C LYS A 348 -25.58 -13.59 2.11
N SER A 349 -25.64 -13.02 3.31
CA SER A 349 -26.80 -12.19 3.74
C SER A 349 -26.44 -10.94 4.55
N SER A 350 -25.33 -10.95 5.30
CA SER A 350 -24.85 -9.80 6.06
C SER A 350 -24.23 -8.69 5.20
N PRO A 351 -23.46 -8.98 4.13
CA PRO A 351 -22.92 -7.91 3.30
C PRO A 351 -24.00 -7.05 2.66
N SER A 352 -23.85 -5.73 2.73
CA SER A 352 -24.86 -4.80 2.19
C SER A 352 -24.92 -4.80 0.66
N ASN A 353 -23.88 -5.30 0.00
CA ASN A 353 -23.76 -5.33 -1.45
C ASN A 353 -23.92 -6.72 -2.09
N VAL A 354 -24.35 -7.74 -1.33
CA VAL A 354 -24.53 -9.09 -1.87
C VAL A 354 -25.85 -9.22 -2.61
N GLN A 355 -25.81 -9.88 -3.76
CA GLN A 355 -26.97 -10.20 -4.58
C GLN A 355 -26.93 -11.67 -4.99
N ALA A 356 -28.10 -12.30 -5.13
CA ALA A 356 -28.19 -13.62 -5.76
C ALA A 356 -27.78 -13.52 -7.23
N ASN A 357 -26.99 -14.49 -7.72
CA ASN A 357 -26.43 -14.48 -9.07
C ASN A 357 -26.68 -15.79 -9.82
N GLY A 358 -27.83 -16.42 -9.54
CA GLY A 358 -28.23 -17.70 -10.13
C GLY A 358 -27.68 -18.92 -9.40
N VAL A 359 -27.61 -20.05 -10.11
CA VAL A 359 -27.16 -21.36 -9.61
C VAL A 359 -26.30 -22.00 -10.70
N TRP A 360 -25.21 -22.65 -10.31
CA TRP A 360 -24.42 -23.46 -11.25
C TRP A 360 -25.22 -24.65 -11.79
N PRO A 361 -25.15 -24.96 -13.10
CA PRO A 361 -25.75 -26.17 -13.65
C PRO A 361 -25.19 -27.42 -12.97
N VAL A 362 -26.07 -28.34 -12.55
CA VAL A 362 -25.67 -29.55 -11.79
C VAL A 362 -24.61 -30.38 -12.52
N ALA A 363 -24.68 -30.44 -13.86
CA ALA A 363 -23.71 -31.14 -14.69
C ALA A 363 -22.28 -30.59 -14.57
N GLU A 364 -22.10 -29.32 -14.18
CA GLU A 364 -20.80 -28.66 -14.07
C GLU A 364 -20.27 -28.62 -12.62
N TRP A 365 -21.02 -29.11 -11.63
CA TRP A 365 -20.66 -28.98 -10.21
C TRP A 365 -19.32 -29.64 -9.87
N ALA A 366 -19.03 -30.80 -10.46
CA ALA A 366 -17.76 -31.51 -10.21
C ALA A 366 -16.53 -30.66 -10.58
N GLU A 367 -16.66 -29.79 -11.58
CA GLU A 367 -15.59 -28.93 -12.05
C GLU A 367 -15.58 -27.57 -11.34
N LEU A 368 -16.77 -27.00 -11.07
CA LEU A 368 -16.93 -25.63 -10.56
C LEU A 368 -17.06 -25.54 -9.04
N ILE A 369 -17.25 -26.67 -8.34
CA ILE A 369 -17.43 -26.72 -6.88
C ILE A 369 -16.51 -27.78 -6.30
N GLN A 370 -15.23 -27.44 -6.17
CA GLN A 370 -14.21 -28.37 -5.68
C GLN A 370 -13.90 -28.06 -4.21
N VAL A 371 -14.06 -29.06 -3.35
CA VAL A 371 -13.76 -29.01 -1.91
C VAL A 371 -12.78 -30.14 -1.58
N TYR A 372 -11.68 -29.81 -0.90
CA TYR A 372 -10.52 -30.68 -0.69
C TYR A 372 -10.23 -31.02 0.79
#